data_AF-A0A939BXD7-F1
#
_entry.id   AF-A0A939BXD7-F1
#
_cell.length_a   1.000
_cell.length_b   1.000
_cell.length_c   1.000
_cell.angle_alpha   90.00
_cell.angle_beta   90.00
_cell.angle_gamma   90.00
#
_symmetry.space_group_name_H-M   'P 1'
#
loop_
_entity.id
_entity.type
_entity.pdbx_description
1 polymer ?
#
loop_
_entity_poly.entity_id
_entity_poly.type
_entity_poly.pdbx_seq_one_letter_code
_entity_poly.pdbx_strand_id
1 'polypeptide(L)' 'MDGLTFAWGVALIVTGGTLLPGLVRLAAYRSGSVDHTPGMRTVALTILGIGMVALVCLTALSVALLVR' A
#
# COMPACT_ATOMS: atom_id res chain seq x y z
N MET A 1 -12.81 -19.24 8.71
CA MET A 1 -11.50 -18.57 8.59
C MET A 1 -11.09 -18.13 9.97
N ASP A 2 -9.83 -18.30 10.35
CA ASP A 2 -9.34 -17.79 11.63
C ASP A 2 -9.01 -16.30 11.52
N GLY A 3 -8.92 -15.62 12.67
CA GLY A 3 -8.67 -14.17 12.70
C GLY A 3 -7.35 -13.77 12.02
N LEU A 4 -6.32 -14.62 12.10
CA LEU A 4 -5.01 -14.35 11.50
C LEU A 4 -5.05 -14.40 9.97
N THR A 5 -5.65 -15.44 9.38
CA THR A 5 -5.80 -15.55 7.91
C THR A 5 -6.72 -14.45 7.37
N PHE A 6 -7.75 -14.07 8.12
CA PHE A 6 -8.61 -12.94 7.75
C PHE A 6 -7.83 -11.62 7.73
N ALA A 7 -7.08 -11.31 8.78
CA ALA A 7 -6.25 -10.11 8.86
C ALA A 7 -5.19 -10.07 7.76
N TRP A 8 -4.56 -11.22 7.45
CA TRP A 8 -3.61 -11.35 6.36
C TRP A 8 -4.26 -11.05 5.00
N GLY A 9 -5.46 -11.59 4.74
CA GLY A 9 -6.20 -11.33 3.51
C GLY A 9 -6.57 -9.85 3.33
N VAL A 10 -7.00 -9.19 4.41
CA VAL A 10 -7.27 -7.74 4.39
C VAL A 10 -5.99 -6.96 4.10
N ALA A 11 -4.88 -7.30 4.77
CA ALA A 11 -3.59 -6.64 4.53
C ALA A 11 -3.11 -6.81 3.09
N LEU A 12 -3.34 -7.98 2.48
CA LEU A 12 -3.01 -8.25 1.08
C LEU A 12 -3.80 -7.35 0.13
N ILE A 13 -5.12 -7.26 0.32
CA ILE A 13 -6.00 -6.43 -0.51
C ILE A 13 -5.62 -4.95 -0.38
N VAL A 14 -5.44 -4.47 0.85
CA VAL A 14 -5.06 -3.06 1.09
C VAL A 14 -3.71 -2.76 0.47
N THR A 15 -2.72 -3.64 0.63
CA THR A 15 -1.39 -3.47 0.04
C THR A 15 -1.48 -3.41 -1.49
N GLY A 16 -2.14 -4.38 -2.12
CA GLY A 16 -2.29 -4.41 -3.58
C GLY A 16 -3.05 -3.19 -4.12
N GLY A 17 -4.13 -2.79 -3.44
CA GLY A 17 -4.99 -1.68 -3.85
C GLY A 17 -4.39 -0.29 -3.65
N THR A 18 -3.41 -0.12 -2.76
CA THR A 18 -2.85 1.20 -2.44
C THR A 18 -1.41 1.38 -2.93
N LEU A 19 -0.59 0.32 -2.88
CA LEU A 19 0.84 0.43 -3.16
C LEU A 19 1.11 0.63 -4.65
N LEU A 20 0.41 -0.10 -5.54
CA LEU A 20 0.55 0.06 -6.99
C LEU A 20 0.11 1.47 -7.47
N PRO A 21 -1.09 1.97 -7.12
CA PRO A 21 -1.48 3.33 -7.51
C PRO A 21 -0.56 4.42 -6.94
N GLY A 22 -0.12 4.25 -5.67
CA GLY A 22 0.80 5.19 -5.03
C GLY A 22 2.14 5.28 -5.76
N LEU A 23 2.72 4.14 -6.14
CA LEU A 23 3.98 4.09 -6.89
C LEU A 23 3.84 4.70 -8.29
N VAL A 24 2.78 4.36 -9.02
CA VAL A 24 2.53 4.90 -10.37
C VAL A 24 2.38 6.41 -10.32
N ARG A 25 1.59 6.93 -9.37
CA ARG A 25 1.43 8.39 -9.18
C ARG A 25 2.75 9.06 -8.81
N LEU A 26 3.52 8.47 -7.91
CA LEU A 26 4.81 9.03 -7.51
C LEU A 26 5.80 9.07 -8.69
N ALA A 27 5.86 8.01 -9.49
CA ALA A 27 6.68 7.96 -10.69
C ALA A 27 6.25 9.02 -11.71
N ALA A 28 4.94 9.19 -11.92
CA ALA A 28 4.37 10.18 -12.82
C ALA A 28 4.66 11.64 -12.39
N TYR A 29 4.72 11.91 -11.09
CA TYR A 29 5.17 13.22 -10.60
C TYR A 29 6.67 13.43 -10.86
N ARG A 30 7.51 12.41 -10.66
CA ARG A 30 8.96 12.53 -10.90
C ARG A 30 9.29 12.69 -12.39
N SER A 31 8.53 12.08 -13.29
CA SER A 31 8.71 12.20 -14.74
C SER A 31 8.19 13.51 -15.31
N GLY A 32 7.46 14.32 -14.54
CA GLY A 32 6.83 15.55 -15.04
C GLY A 32 5.65 15.29 -15.98
N SER A 33 5.15 14.05 -16.07
CA SER A 33 4.09 13.67 -17.01
C SER A 33 2.67 14.02 -16.54
N VAL A 34 2.54 14.64 -15.35
CA VAL A 34 1.26 15.00 -14.74
C VAL A 34 1.34 16.39 -14.14
N ASP A 35 0.27 17.17 -14.32
CA ASP A 35 0.13 18.49 -13.71
C ASP A 35 0.24 18.44 -12.19
N HIS A 36 1.14 19.25 -11.65
CA HIS A 36 1.47 19.30 -10.24
C HIS A 36 0.41 20.09 -9.46
N THR A 37 -0.78 19.54 -9.33
CA THR A 37 -1.79 20.09 -8.41
C THR A 37 -1.44 19.67 -6.96
N PRO A 38 -1.33 20.62 -6.01
CA PRO A 38 -0.89 20.32 -4.64
C PRO A 38 -1.73 19.24 -3.96
N GLY A 39 -3.05 19.26 -4.14
CA GLY A 39 -3.96 18.28 -3.55
C GLY A 39 -3.73 16.85 -4.05
N MET A 40 -3.51 16.68 -5.36
CA MET A 40 -3.28 15.36 -5.96
C MET A 40 -1.94 14.74 -5.53
N ARG A 41 -0.93 15.56 -5.24
CA ARG A 41 0.35 15.08 -4.71
C ARG A 41 0.18 14.57 -3.28
N THR A 42 -0.56 15.29 -2.44
CA THR A 42 -0.87 14.87 -1.07
C THR A 42 -1.61 13.53 -1.08
N VAL A 43 -2.66 13.39 -1.89
CA VAL A 43 -3.43 12.13 -2.00
C VAL A 43 -2.53 10.96 -2.40
N ALA A 44 -1.64 11.14 -3.38
CA ALA A 44 -0.72 10.10 -3.80
C ALA A 44 0.25 9.68 -2.68
N LEU A 45 0.79 10.64 -1.92
CA LEU A 45 1.66 10.35 -0.78
C LEU A 45 0.91 9.63 0.35
N THR A 46 -0.34 10.03 0.63
CA THR A 46 -1.17 9.36 1.63
C THR A 46 -1.46 7.92 1.24
N ILE A 47 -1.84 7.68 -0.01
CA ILE A 47 -2.10 6.33 -0.55
C ILE A 47 -0.83 5.46 -0.47
N LEU A 48 0.32 6.02 -0.87
CA LEU A 48 1.61 5.33 -0.77
C LEU A 48 1.96 5.00 0.69
N GLY A 49 1.74 5.93 1.62
CA GLY A 49 1.96 5.73 3.05
C GLY A 49 1.09 4.60 3.62
N ILE A 50 -0.20 4.58 3.29
CA ILE A 50 -1.12 3.48 3.66
C ILE A 50 -0.60 2.16 3.10
N GLY A 51 -0.18 2.13 1.84
CA GLY A 51 0.37 0.93 1.21
C GLY A 51 1.62 0.42 1.90
N MET A 52 2.55 1.31 2.26
CA MET A 52 3.77 0.93 2.98
C MET A 52 3.47 0.33 4.37
N VAL A 53 2.55 0.94 5.12
CA VAL A 53 2.13 0.40 6.43
C VAL A 53 1.45 -0.96 6.24
N ALA A 54 0.54 -1.08 5.26
CA ALA A 54 -0.12 -2.34 4.95
C ALA A 54 0.89 -3.43 4.54
N LEU A 55 1.94 -3.09 3.81
CA LEU A 55 3.02 -4.01 3.44
C LEU A 55 3.80 -4.50 4.67
N VAL A 56 4.12 -3.61 5.61
CA VAL A 56 4.76 -4.00 6.89
C VAL A 56 3.85 -4.95 7.67
N CYS A 57 2.56 -4.66 7.76
CA CYS A 57 1.61 -5.57 8.41
C CYS A 57 1.49 -6.90 7.67
N LEU A 58 1.41 -6.88 6.33
CA LEU A 58 1.32 -8.08 5.51
C LEU A 58 2.55 -8.98 5.69
N THR A 59 3.75 -8.39 5.70
CA THR A 59 5.00 -9.14 5.92
C THR A 59 5.03 -9.76 7.31
N ALA A 60 4.69 -9.00 8.36
CA ALA A 60 4.61 -9.52 9.73
C ALA A 60 3.59 -10.66 9.86
N LEU A 61 2.39 -10.50 9.29
CA LEU A 61 1.33 -11.52 9.29
C LEU A 61 1.73 -12.76 8.48
N SER A 62 2.46 -12.59 7.38
CA SER A 62 2.99 -13.71 6.59
C SER A 62 4.01 -14.51 7.40
N VAL A 63 4.92 -13.84 8.11
CA VAL A 63 5.86 -14.51 9.02
C VAL A 63 5.11 -15.24 10.14
N ALA A 64 4.11 -14.59 10.75
CA ALA A 64 3.30 -15.22 11.79
C ALA A 64 2.56 -16.47 11.30
N LEU A 65 2.05 -16.46 10.06
CA LEU A 65 1.40 -17.63 9.44
C LEU A 65 2.38 -18.75 9.11
N LEU A 66 3.64 -18.43 8.77
CA LEU A 66 4.67 -19.43 8.47
C LEU A 66 5.22 -20.13 9.72
N VAL A 67 5.19 -19.45 10.87
CA VAL A 67 5.75 -19.97 12.15
C VAL A 67 4.68 -20.69 12.99
N ARG A 68 3.41 -20.56 12.63
CA ARG A 68 2.28 -21.25 13.23
C ARG A 68 2.26 -22.74 12.88
#